data_AF-A0A3D5FSY5-F1
#
_entry.id   AF-A0A3D5FSY5-F1
#
_cell.length_a   1.000
_cell.length_b   1.000
_cell.length_c   1.000
_cell.angle_alpha   90.00
_cell.angle_beta   90.00
_cell.angle_gamma   90.00
#
_symmetry.space_group_name_H-M   'P 1'
#
loop_
_entity.id
_entity.type
_entity.pdbx_description
1 polymer ?
#
loop_
_entity_poly.entity_id
_entity_poly.type
_entity_poly.pdbx_seq_one_letter_code
_entity_poly.pdbx_strand_id
1 'polypeptide(L)' 'MRRWPGRRCRHRSGSRRRPASLLSPALLLDDVVDAFQYRGGRDLTGYEDGTENPEGEDATAAAIVRDARQGLDGSSFA' A
#
# COMPACT_ATOMS: atom_id res chain seq x y z
N MET A 1 1.22 -9.47 -24.17
CA MET A 1 0.00 -9.49 -23.33
C MET A 1 -0.51 -10.92 -23.21
N ARG A 2 -0.14 -11.67 -22.16
CA ARG A 2 -0.59 -13.07 -21.98
C ARG A 2 -1.78 -13.10 -21.02
N ARG A 3 -2.93 -13.58 -21.49
CA ARG A 3 -4.15 -13.80 -20.69
C ARG A 3 -3.96 -15.10 -19.88
N TRP A 4 -3.96 -15.02 -18.55
CA TRP A 4 -3.98 -16.21 -17.68
C TRP A 4 -5.44 -16.68 -17.52
N PRO A 5 -5.77 -17.98 -17.72
CA PRO A 5 -7.12 -18.47 -17.53
C PRO A 5 -7.34 -18.80 -16.05
N GLY A 6 -8.43 -18.27 -15.50
CA GLY A 6 -8.97 -18.67 -14.21
C GLY A 6 -8.54 -17.78 -13.04
N ARG A 7 -9.54 -17.11 -12.44
CA ARG A 7 -9.48 -16.25 -11.25
C ARG A 7 -8.98 -14.82 -11.55
N ARG A 8 -9.97 -13.92 -11.64
CA ARG A 8 -9.79 -12.47 -11.78
C ARG A 8 -8.90 -11.98 -10.63
N CYS A 9 -7.64 -11.62 -10.92
CA CYS A 9 -6.87 -10.77 -10.02
C CYS A 9 -7.69 -9.48 -9.87
N ARG A 10 -8.14 -9.18 -8.65
CA ARG A 10 -9.01 -8.03 -8.40
C ARG A 10 -8.17 -6.77 -8.60
N HIS A 11 -8.31 -6.13 -9.75
CA HIS A 11 -7.81 -4.77 -9.95
C HIS A 11 -8.72 -3.84 -9.14
N ARG A 12 -8.20 -3.27 -8.05
CA ARG A 12 -8.91 -2.25 -7.27
C ARG A 12 -8.40 -0.89 -7.73
N SER A 13 -8.98 -0.36 -8.80
CA SER A 13 -8.71 1.02 -9.24
C SER A 13 -9.29 2.00 -8.22
N GLY A 14 -8.47 2.45 -7.27
CA GLY A 14 -8.79 3.63 -6.46
C GLY A 14 -8.89 4.86 -7.37
N SER A 15 -9.89 5.73 -7.15
CA SER A 15 -10.06 6.95 -7.96
C SER A 15 -8.95 7.97 -7.64
N ARG A 16 -7.84 7.90 -8.39
CA ARG A 16 -6.69 8.81 -8.30
C ARG A 16 -7.02 10.25 -8.67
N ARG A 17 -8.08 10.43 -9.46
CA ARG A 17 -8.47 11.74 -10.00
C ARG A 17 -8.84 12.74 -8.91
N ARG A 18 -9.43 12.28 -7.80
CA ARG A 18 -9.92 13.17 -6.73
C ARG A 18 -8.78 13.82 -5.93
N PRO A 19 -7.82 13.07 -5.35
CA PRO A 19 -6.70 13.69 -4.63
C PRO A 19 -5.82 14.56 -5.54
N ALA A 20 -5.49 14.06 -6.74
CA ALA A 20 -4.64 14.80 -7.68
C ALA A 20 -5.27 16.14 -8.11
N SER A 21 -6.58 16.17 -8.33
CA SER A 21 -7.29 17.41 -8.67
C SER A 21 -7.37 18.41 -7.50
N LEU A 22 -7.43 17.93 -6.25
CA LEU A 22 -7.51 18.80 -5.08
C LEU A 22 -6.16 19.48 -4.80
N LEU A 23 -5.06 18.78 -5.10
CA LEU A 23 -3.71 19.19 -4.74
C LEU A 23 -2.94 19.88 -5.89
N SER A 24 -3.44 19.80 -7.13
CA SER A 24 -2.78 20.35 -8.31
C SER A 24 -2.41 21.85 -8.26
N PRO A 25 -3.09 22.73 -7.49
CA PRO A 25 -2.64 24.13 -7.38
C PRO A 25 -1.30 24.30 -6.67
N ALA A 26 -0.89 23.35 -5.82
CA ALA A 26 0.26 23.47 -4.94
C ALA A 26 1.29 22.34 -5.10
N LEU A 27 0.89 21.19 -5.64
CA LEU A 27 1.74 20.00 -5.77
C LEU A 27 1.72 19.48 -7.21
N LEU A 28 2.87 18.96 -7.65
CA LEU A 28 3.02 18.23 -8.89
C LEU A 28 2.99 16.73 -8.61
N LEU A 29 2.25 15.98 -9.43
CA LEU A 29 2.22 14.53 -9.36
C LEU A 29 3.51 13.98 -9.98
N ASP A 30 4.39 13.42 -9.15
CA ASP A 30 5.71 12.95 -9.56
C ASP A 30 5.67 11.54 -10.17
N ASP A 31 5.12 10.55 -9.44
CA ASP A 31 5.01 9.17 -9.92
C ASP A 31 3.70 8.49 -9.50
N VAL A 32 3.28 7.51 -10.30
CA VAL A 32 2.09 6.69 -10.06
C VAL A 32 2.27 5.26 -10.56
N VAL A 33 2.13 4.29 -9.65
CA VAL A 33 2.20 2.86 -9.96
C VAL A 33 0.85 2.17 -9.73
N ASP A 34 0.24 1.61 -10.77
CA ASP A 34 -0.94 0.73 -10.68
C ASP A 34 -0.56 -0.65 -10.12
N ALA A 35 -0.95 -0.90 -8.87
CA ALA A 35 -0.76 -2.17 -8.21
C ALA A 35 -1.99 -3.09 -8.33
N PHE A 36 -1.76 -4.39 -8.14
CA PHE A 36 -2.79 -5.41 -8.07
C PHE A 36 -2.35 -6.51 -7.11
N GLN A 37 -3.32 -7.18 -6.47
CA GLN A 37 -3.01 -8.39 -5.72
C GLN A 37 -2.84 -9.56 -6.69
N TYR A 38 -1.67 -10.19 -6.65
CA TYR A 38 -1.37 -11.35 -7.48
C TYR A 38 -1.57 -12.65 -6.69
N ARG A 39 -2.28 -13.61 -7.29
CA ARG A 39 -2.47 -14.99 -6.78
C ARG A 39 -2.66 -15.15 -5.26
N GLY A 40 -3.52 -14.31 -4.67
CA GLY A 40 -3.86 -14.40 -3.25
C GLY A 40 -2.82 -13.82 -2.29
N GLY A 41 -1.99 -12.87 -2.76
CA GLY A 41 -0.97 -12.22 -1.91
C GLY A 41 0.46 -12.69 -2.19
N ARG A 42 0.70 -13.24 -3.38
CA ARG A 42 2.05 -13.61 -3.82
C ARG A 42 2.72 -12.45 -4.53
N ASP A 43 4.03 -12.35 -4.38
CA ASP A 43 4.86 -11.48 -5.19
C ASP A 43 5.00 -12.01 -6.64
N LEU A 44 5.72 -11.26 -7.48
CA LEU A 44 5.96 -11.66 -8.87
C LEU A 44 6.97 -12.81 -9.01
N THR A 45 7.76 -13.09 -7.97
CA THR A 45 8.67 -14.25 -7.94
C THR A 45 7.91 -15.56 -7.65
N GLY A 46 6.71 -15.45 -7.10
CA GLY A 46 5.78 -16.55 -6.82
C GLY A 46 5.70 -16.94 -5.35
N TYR A 47 6.45 -16.28 -4.48
CA TYR A 47 6.41 -16.49 -3.03
C TYR A 47 5.28 -15.69 -2.40
N GLU A 48 4.82 -16.15 -1.25
CA GLU A 48 3.86 -15.39 -0.45
C GLU A 48 4.57 -14.19 0.17
N ASP A 49 4.00 -13.00 -0.01
CA ASP A 49 4.57 -11.74 0.49
C ASP A 49 3.76 -11.26 1.68
N GLY A 50 4.43 -11.10 2.83
CA GLY A 50 3.81 -10.68 4.09
C GLY A 50 3.44 -11.81 5.08
N THR A 51 3.94 -13.04 4.89
CA THR A 51 3.72 -14.16 5.84
C THR A 51 4.20 -13.84 7.27
N GLU A 52 5.28 -13.08 7.40
CA GLU A 52 5.91 -12.71 8.69
C GLU A 52 5.54 -11.29 9.13
N ASN A 53 4.55 -10.65 8.46
CA ASN A 53 4.12 -9.33 8.91
C ASN A 53 3.46 -9.44 10.28
N PRO A 54 3.77 -8.54 11.22
CA PRO A 54 3.15 -8.55 12.54
C PRO A 54 1.64 -8.33 12.42
N GLU A 55 0.87 -8.96 13.32
CA GLU A 55 -0.59 -8.90 13.33
C GLU A 55 -1.13 -8.25 14.62
N GLY A 56 -2.33 -7.69 14.56
CA GLY A 56 -3.01 -7.13 15.73
C GLY A 56 -2.21 -6.03 16.44
N GLU A 57 -2.01 -6.19 17.75
CA GLU A 57 -1.27 -5.23 18.56
C GLU A 57 0.22 -5.17 18.18
N ASP A 58 0.81 -6.29 17.76
CA ASP A 58 2.19 -6.33 17.31
C ASP A 58 2.37 -5.51 16.03
N ALA A 59 1.36 -5.47 15.15
CA ALA A 59 1.37 -4.62 13.96
C ALA A 59 1.42 -3.13 14.35
N THR A 60 0.63 -2.76 15.35
CA THR A 60 0.59 -1.39 15.87
C THR A 60 1.91 -1.03 16.54
N ALA A 61 2.46 -1.92 17.36
CA ALA A 61 3.72 -1.70 18.05
C ALA A 61 4.91 -1.58 17.08
N ALA A 62 4.90 -2.36 15.99
CA ALA A 62 5.95 -2.32 14.98
C ALA A 62 5.88 -1.07 14.08
N ALA A 63 4.68 -0.60 13.75
CA ALA A 63 4.50 0.46 12.75
C ALA A 63 4.28 1.86 13.34
N ILE A 64 3.73 1.98 14.56
CA ILE A 64 3.25 3.27 15.09
C ILE A 64 4.20 3.80 16.17
N VAL A 65 4.66 5.02 15.96
CA VAL A 65 5.52 5.74 16.89
C VAL A 65 4.76 6.08 18.17
N ARG A 66 5.39 5.77 19.32
CA ARG A 66 4.92 6.13 20.66
C ARG A 66 6.05 6.71 21.48
N ASP A 67 5.69 7.54 22.46
CA ASP A 67 6.62 8.17 23.41
C ASP A 67 7.77 8.94 22.73
N ALA A 68 7.48 9.52 21.57
CA ALA A 68 8.44 10.27 20.78
C ALA A 68 8.48 11.75 21.18
N ARG A 69 9.40 12.50 20.55
CA ARG A 69 9.39 13.96 20.65
C ARG A 69 8.05 14.52 20.20
N GLN A 70 7.66 15.65 20.80
CA GLN A 70 6.40 16.31 20.54
C GLN A 70 6.07 16.40 19.04
N GLY A 71 4.88 15.92 18.68
CA GLY A 71 4.34 15.98 17.31
C GLY A 71 4.57 14.72 16.46
N LEU A 72 5.22 13.68 16.98
CA LEU A 72 5.46 12.42 16.24
C LEU A 72 4.64 11.23 16.73
N ASP A 73 4.02 11.29 17.89
CA ASP A 73 3.19 10.20 18.39
C ASP A 73 2.01 9.92 17.44
N GLY A 74 1.80 8.63 17.14
CA GLY A 74 0.79 8.18 16.18
C GLY A 74 1.24 8.22 14.71
N SER A 75 2.44 8.74 14.42
CA SER A 75 3.04 8.68 13.09
C SER A 75 3.63 7.30 12.77
N SER A 76 4.06 7.10 11.52
CA SER A 76 4.75 5.90 11.05
C SER A 76 5.84 6.31 10.06
N PHE A 77 6.88 5.48 9.93
CA PHE A 77 7.95 5.65 8.95
C PHE A 77 7.96 4.45 8.00
N ALA A 78 8.13 4.73 6.70
CA ALA A 78 8.14 3.76 5.61
C ALA A 78 9.36 3.97 4.71
#